data_AF-A0A2V7VN57-F1
#
_entry.id   AF-A0A2V7VN57-F1
#
_cell.length_a   1.000
_cell.length_b   1.000
_cell.length_c   1.000
_cell.angle_alpha   90.00
_cell.angle_beta   90.00
_cell.angle_gamma   90.00
#
_symmetry.space_group_name_H-M   'P 1'
#
loop_
_entity.id
_entity.type
_entity.pdbx_description
1 polymer ?
#
loop_
_entity_poly.entity_id
_entity_poly.type
_entity_poly.pdbx_seq_one_letter_code
_entity_poly.pdbx_strand_id
1 'polypeptide(L)'
;MKRLLGAMGLCGLAVAAEANEVLREISWERQKQEGALLAGEVHPADDSAAFAYLEVKSAEPGAQTITLLELERPDITKPRYAMVGEVRCEGVDGPAYLEMWSTFAQSESFFSKASLTGSSPWRSFALPFEATGATGPPQTLVVKLVLPGRGTVHVGPLRLVEYTEDVPPGTASGAWWGPRTAGLVGGVVGSLFGCLGGAIGLLAGRGKGRALAMGLVKGMLGLGAISLVVGVVAVFRSQPYAVFYPLLLGGVLGVGLPSFLIPTLRRRYEELELRKMKARDLSAGHSA
;
A
#
# COMPACT_ATOMS: atom_id res chain seq x y z
N MET A 1 -38.55 3.00 -30.87
CA MET A 1 -37.78 3.90 -29.97
C MET A 1 -37.29 3.05 -28.81
N LYS A 2 -36.19 2.29 -28.85
CA LYS A 2 -34.76 2.62 -29.06
C LYS A 2 -34.24 3.73 -28.13
N ARG A 3 -33.46 3.28 -27.13
CA ARG A 3 -32.32 3.91 -26.41
C ARG A 3 -32.65 4.69 -25.12
N LEU A 4 -32.37 4.08 -23.96
CA LEU A 4 -31.23 4.42 -23.07
C LEU A 4 -31.34 3.61 -21.76
N LEU A 5 -31.03 2.32 -21.82
CA LEU A 5 -30.43 1.60 -20.68
C LEU A 5 -28.99 1.30 -21.10
N GLY A 6 -28.03 1.91 -20.42
CA GLY A 6 -26.62 1.70 -20.70
C GLY A 6 -25.78 2.27 -19.56
N ALA A 7 -24.80 1.47 -19.13
CA ALA A 7 -23.80 1.75 -18.11
C ALA A 7 -24.23 1.54 -16.64
N MET A 8 -24.68 0.34 -16.31
CA MET A 8 -24.45 -0.25 -14.98
C MET A 8 -23.90 -1.65 -15.22
N GLY A 9 -22.59 -1.82 -15.12
CA GLY A 9 -21.95 -3.09 -15.47
C GLY A 9 -20.50 -2.92 -15.87
N LEU A 10 -19.65 -2.54 -14.92
CA LEU A 10 -18.25 -2.95 -14.95
C LEU A 10 -17.76 -3.05 -13.49
N CYS A 11 -18.38 -3.97 -12.75
CA CYS A 11 -17.73 -4.54 -11.58
C CYS A 11 -16.67 -5.50 -12.13
N GLY A 12 -15.54 -4.92 -12.54
CA GLY A 12 -14.38 -5.71 -12.93
C GLY A 12 -13.92 -6.45 -11.69
N LEU A 13 -14.15 -7.76 -11.67
CA LEU A 13 -13.25 -8.69 -11.00
C LEU A 13 -11.89 -8.51 -11.66
N ALA A 14 -11.16 -7.49 -11.23
CA ALA A 14 -9.74 -7.38 -11.51
C ALA A 14 -9.11 -8.58 -10.83
N VAL A 15 -8.73 -9.57 -11.64
CA VAL A 15 -7.75 -10.56 -11.24
C VAL A 15 -6.55 -9.74 -10.75
N ALA A 16 -6.32 -9.77 -9.45
CA ALA A 16 -5.27 -9.00 -8.81
C ALA A 16 -3.94 -9.50 -9.35
N ALA A 17 -3.28 -8.70 -10.18
CA ALA A 17 -1.87 -8.91 -10.46
C ALA A 17 -1.14 -8.55 -9.16
N GLU A 18 -0.50 -9.53 -8.53
CA GLU A 18 0.33 -9.25 -7.36
C GLU A 18 1.45 -8.29 -7.77
N ALA A 19 1.60 -7.19 -7.03
CA ALA A 19 2.64 -6.19 -7.26
C ALA A 19 4.08 -6.73 -7.12
N ASN A 20 4.22 -7.92 -6.57
CA ASN A 20 5.45 -8.65 -6.45
C ASN A 20 5.25 -10.15 -6.72
N GLU A 21 6.30 -10.79 -7.20
CA GLU A 21 6.35 -12.23 -7.43
C GLU A 21 7.34 -12.84 -6.44
N VAL A 22 6.90 -13.84 -5.68
CA VAL A 22 7.77 -14.57 -4.76
C VAL A 22 8.59 -15.57 -5.55
N LEU A 23 9.88 -15.30 -5.72
CA LEU A 23 10.81 -16.20 -6.39
C LEU A 23 11.17 -17.40 -5.52
N ARG A 24 11.42 -17.14 -4.23
CA ARG A 24 11.92 -18.15 -3.31
C ARG A 24 11.48 -17.87 -1.89
N GLU A 25 10.94 -18.89 -1.22
CA GLU A 25 10.74 -18.90 0.22
C GLU A 25 11.91 -19.62 0.89
N ILE A 26 12.44 -19.02 1.96
CA ILE A 26 13.58 -19.52 2.70
C ILE A 26 13.10 -19.84 4.12
N SER A 27 13.03 -21.14 4.42
CA SER A 27 12.72 -21.66 5.74
C SER A 27 14.00 -21.99 6.50
N TRP A 28 14.13 -21.48 7.72
CA TRP A 28 15.26 -21.79 8.60
C TRP A 28 15.29 -23.25 9.05
N GLU A 29 14.12 -23.87 9.25
CA GLU A 29 14.04 -25.30 9.57
C GLU A 29 14.61 -26.15 8.44
N ARG A 30 14.24 -25.80 7.19
CA ARG A 30 14.77 -26.47 6.01
C ARG A 30 16.28 -26.30 5.88
N GLN A 31 16.78 -25.09 6.07
CA GLN A 31 18.24 -24.81 6.05
C GLN A 31 18.98 -25.63 7.12
N LYS A 32 18.41 -25.78 8.32
CA LYS A 32 18.98 -26.62 9.38
C LYS A 32 18.97 -28.10 9.01
N GLN A 33 17.87 -28.60 8.44
CA GLN A 33 17.73 -30.01 8.01
C GLN A 33 18.69 -30.36 6.87
N GLU A 34 18.90 -29.43 5.93
CA GLU A 34 19.80 -29.60 4.78
C GLU A 34 21.28 -29.34 5.14
N GLY A 35 21.58 -28.94 6.38
CA GLY A 35 22.95 -28.65 6.84
C GLY A 35 23.54 -27.37 6.26
N ALA A 36 22.70 -26.49 5.68
CA ALA A 36 23.07 -25.25 5.03
C ALA A 36 22.94 -24.02 5.94
N LEU A 37 22.67 -24.22 7.24
CA LEU A 37 22.61 -23.16 8.23
C LEU A 37 24.01 -22.59 8.50
N LEU A 38 24.20 -21.30 8.24
CA LEU A 38 25.50 -20.63 8.34
C LEU A 38 25.80 -20.07 9.74
N ALA A 39 24.77 -19.65 10.48
CA ALA A 39 24.90 -19.06 11.80
C ALA A 39 23.58 -19.15 12.57
N GLY A 40 23.66 -19.00 13.90
CA GLY A 40 22.51 -18.91 14.80
C GLY A 40 21.87 -20.26 15.16
N GLU A 41 20.83 -20.20 15.97
CA GLU A 41 20.04 -21.36 16.41
C GLU A 41 18.59 -21.23 15.90
N VAL A 42 18.07 -22.30 15.29
CA VAL A 42 16.68 -22.31 14.80
C VAL A 42 15.75 -22.79 15.90
N HIS A 43 14.74 -21.96 16.19
CA HIS A 43 13.64 -22.26 17.10
C HIS A 43 12.36 -22.54 16.31
N PRO A 44 11.56 -23.55 16.69
CA PRO A 44 10.26 -23.78 16.08
C PRO A 44 9.28 -22.66 16.44
N ALA A 45 8.12 -22.65 15.78
CA ALA A 45 7.03 -21.75 16.14
C ALA A 45 6.64 -21.94 17.62
N ASP A 46 6.43 -20.83 18.32
CA ASP A 46 6.09 -20.78 19.74
C ASP A 46 5.09 -19.65 20.04
N ASP A 47 4.80 -19.41 21.32
CA ASP A 47 3.87 -18.35 21.75
C ASP A 47 4.33 -16.94 21.34
N SER A 48 5.63 -16.77 21.03
CA SER A 48 6.21 -15.51 20.60
C SER A 48 6.18 -15.32 19.08
N ALA A 49 6.14 -16.40 18.29
CA ALA A 49 6.12 -16.36 16.84
C ALA A 49 5.38 -17.58 16.25
N ALA A 50 4.39 -17.35 15.38
CA ALA A 50 3.65 -18.41 14.69
C ALA A 50 4.45 -19.13 13.58
N PHE A 51 5.76 -18.90 13.51
CA PHE A 51 6.68 -19.44 12.52
C PHE A 51 8.01 -19.77 13.17
N ALA A 52 8.76 -20.68 12.57
CA ALA A 52 10.13 -20.94 12.98
C ALA A 52 11.03 -19.75 12.65
N TYR A 53 11.96 -19.46 13.55
CA TYR A 53 12.85 -18.30 13.43
C TYR A 53 14.30 -18.66 13.77
N LEU A 54 15.21 -17.89 13.19
CA LEU A 54 16.62 -17.96 13.50
C LEU A 54 16.97 -16.98 14.61
N GLU A 55 17.57 -17.46 15.69
CA GLU A 55 18.12 -16.64 16.76
C GLU A 55 19.62 -16.46 16.58
N VAL A 56 20.08 -15.20 16.63
CA VAL A 56 21.49 -14.85 16.60
C VAL A 56 21.81 -14.01 17.84
N LYS A 57 22.68 -14.55 18.69
CA LYS A 57 23.11 -13.93 19.95
C LYS A 57 24.55 -13.46 19.83
N SER A 58 24.79 -12.21 20.23
CA SER A 58 26.12 -11.66 20.48
C SER A 58 26.27 -11.39 21.98
N ALA A 59 27.07 -12.21 22.67
CA ALA A 59 27.35 -12.07 24.09
C ALA A 59 28.57 -11.16 24.37
N GLU A 60 29.47 -11.06 23.41
CA GLU A 60 30.72 -10.32 23.56
C GLU A 60 30.57 -8.86 23.11
N PRO A 61 31.17 -7.91 23.84
CA PRO A 61 31.29 -6.54 23.37
C PRO A 61 32.30 -6.50 22.21
N GLY A 62 31.81 -6.25 20.99
CA GLY A 62 32.63 -6.09 19.79
C GLY A 62 31.79 -6.12 18.52
N ALA A 63 32.25 -5.41 17.48
CA ALA A 63 31.56 -5.39 16.20
C ALA A 63 31.74 -6.73 15.48
N GLN A 64 30.62 -7.39 15.17
CA GLN A 64 30.56 -8.66 14.46
C GLN A 64 29.71 -8.52 13.20
N THR A 65 30.15 -9.17 12.13
CA THR A 65 29.36 -9.35 10.90
C THR A 65 29.13 -10.83 10.71
N ILE A 66 27.87 -11.24 10.76
CA ILE A 66 27.44 -12.63 10.76
C ILE A 66 26.67 -12.89 9.47
N THR A 67 27.13 -13.85 8.66
CA THR A 67 26.39 -14.25 7.45
C THR A 67 25.24 -15.18 7.85
N LEU A 68 24.01 -14.80 7.50
CA LEU A 68 22.81 -15.56 7.82
C LEU A 68 22.39 -16.49 6.68
N LEU A 69 22.54 -16.02 5.45
CA LEU A 69 22.10 -16.72 4.25
C LEU A 69 23.01 -16.35 3.08
N GLU A 70 23.34 -17.35 2.28
CA GLU A 70 24.01 -17.19 0.99
C GLU A 70 23.20 -17.92 -0.07
N LEU A 71 22.88 -17.22 -1.16
CA LEU A 71 22.17 -17.75 -2.31
C LEU A 71 23.06 -17.61 -3.54
N GLU A 72 23.53 -18.75 -4.05
CA GLU A 72 24.14 -18.80 -5.37
C GLU A 72 23.06 -18.89 -6.44
N ARG A 73 23.22 -18.10 -7.51
CA ARG A 73 22.30 -18.02 -8.67
C ARG A 73 20.84 -17.91 -8.19
N PRO A 74 20.43 -16.75 -7.65
CA PRO A 74 19.14 -16.55 -7.01
C PRO A 74 17.93 -16.55 -7.97
N ASP A 75 18.13 -16.87 -9.26
CA ASP A 75 17.12 -16.87 -10.32
C ASP A 75 16.40 -15.53 -10.53
N ILE A 76 17.05 -14.42 -10.16
CA ILE A 76 16.52 -13.07 -10.36
C ILE A 76 16.59 -12.73 -11.85
N THR A 77 15.47 -12.29 -12.39
CA THR A 77 15.25 -11.87 -13.77
C THR A 77 14.91 -10.38 -13.90
N LYS A 78 14.33 -9.76 -12.85
CA LYS A 78 13.91 -8.36 -12.85
C LYS A 78 14.94 -7.46 -12.16
N PRO A 79 15.09 -6.19 -12.59
CA PRO A 79 16.06 -5.26 -12.00
C PRO A 79 15.67 -4.81 -10.58
N ARG A 80 14.41 -4.99 -10.16
CA ARG A 80 13.90 -4.56 -8.85
C ARG A 80 13.54 -5.80 -8.04
N TYR A 81 14.23 -6.00 -6.92
CA TYR A 81 14.00 -7.13 -6.03
C TYR A 81 14.24 -6.75 -4.57
N ALA A 82 13.81 -7.59 -3.65
CA ALA A 82 14.09 -7.41 -2.23
C ALA A 82 14.17 -8.76 -1.52
N MET A 83 15.00 -8.81 -0.48
CA MET A 83 14.84 -9.80 0.59
C MET A 83 13.87 -9.22 1.63
N VAL A 84 12.77 -9.92 1.90
CA VAL A 84 11.76 -9.50 2.89
C VAL A 84 11.61 -10.56 3.96
N GLY A 85 11.28 -10.15 5.18
CA GLY A 85 11.10 -11.07 6.30
C GLY A 85 10.61 -10.35 7.55
N GLU A 86 10.65 -11.06 8.67
CA GLU A 86 10.33 -10.50 9.99
C GLU A 86 11.56 -10.50 10.88
N VAL A 87 11.66 -9.50 11.76
CA VAL A 87 12.78 -9.36 12.69
C VAL A 87 12.28 -8.92 14.07
N ARG A 88 12.88 -9.47 15.12
CA ARG A 88 12.72 -9.03 16.52
C ARG A 88 14.10 -8.77 17.09
N CYS A 89 14.22 -7.73 17.92
CA CYS A 89 15.48 -7.37 18.56
C CYS A 89 15.29 -7.32 20.07
N GLU A 90 16.28 -7.79 20.81
CA GLU A 90 16.29 -7.77 22.26
C GLU A 90 17.65 -7.25 22.76
N GLY A 91 17.62 -6.06 23.36
CA GLY A 91 18.80 -5.49 24.02
C GLY A 91 19.97 -5.24 23.08
N VAL A 92 19.72 -4.91 21.81
CA VAL A 92 20.79 -4.61 20.83
C VAL A 92 21.47 -3.30 21.20
N ASP A 93 22.74 -3.40 21.57
CA ASP A 93 23.59 -2.28 21.96
C ASP A 93 24.27 -1.65 20.73
N GLY A 94 23.90 -0.42 20.43
CA GLY A 94 24.39 0.33 19.27
C GLY A 94 23.59 0.13 17.96
N PRO A 95 24.04 0.76 16.86
CA PRO A 95 23.37 0.70 15.57
C PRO A 95 23.70 -0.61 14.83
N ALA A 96 22.82 -1.59 14.92
CA ALA A 96 22.91 -2.83 14.16
C ALA A 96 22.22 -2.71 12.79
N TYR A 97 22.57 -3.62 11.88
CA TYR A 97 22.01 -3.61 10.52
C TYR A 97 21.79 -5.02 10.01
N LEU A 98 20.67 -5.24 9.33
CA LEU A 98 20.59 -6.30 8.32
C LEU A 98 21.07 -5.74 7.00
N GLU A 99 21.92 -6.47 6.31
CA GLU A 99 22.46 -6.11 5.01
C GLU A 99 22.17 -7.23 4.01
N MET A 100 21.84 -6.85 2.78
CA MET A 100 21.82 -7.77 1.64
C MET A 100 22.86 -7.29 0.64
N TRP A 101 23.88 -8.12 0.42
CA TRP A 101 24.91 -7.93 -0.57
C TRP A 101 24.52 -8.65 -1.86
N SER A 102 24.62 -7.94 -2.98
CA SER A 102 24.34 -8.44 -4.33
C SER A 102 25.59 -8.33 -5.18
N THR A 103 26.13 -9.47 -5.59
CA THR A 103 27.36 -9.56 -6.39
C THR A 103 27.02 -9.92 -7.82
N PHE A 104 27.50 -9.13 -8.78
CA PHE A 104 27.26 -9.30 -10.22
C PHE A 104 28.46 -9.96 -10.92
N ALA A 105 28.28 -10.42 -12.16
CA ALA A 105 29.27 -11.24 -12.88
C ALA A 105 30.65 -10.56 -13.10
N GLN A 106 30.73 -9.23 -13.01
CA GLN A 106 32.01 -8.49 -13.07
C GLN A 106 32.64 -8.26 -11.68
N SER A 107 32.21 -9.02 -10.67
CA SER A 107 32.62 -8.89 -9.26
C SER A 107 32.27 -7.57 -8.58
N GLU A 108 31.48 -6.71 -9.22
CA GLU A 108 30.90 -5.54 -8.55
C GLU A 108 29.88 -6.01 -7.52
N SER A 109 30.03 -5.55 -6.28
CA SER A 109 29.16 -5.89 -5.16
C SER A 109 28.54 -4.64 -4.60
N PHE A 110 27.23 -4.64 -4.50
CA PHE A 110 26.44 -3.56 -3.93
C PHE A 110 25.62 -4.09 -2.77
N PHE A 111 25.24 -3.23 -1.83
CA PHE A 111 24.42 -3.66 -0.70
C PHE A 111 23.25 -2.72 -0.42
N SER A 112 22.21 -3.29 0.16
CA SER A 112 21.11 -2.58 0.80
C SER A 112 21.09 -2.91 2.29
N LYS A 113 20.60 -1.99 3.13
CA LYS A 113 20.58 -2.20 4.58
C LYS A 113 19.29 -1.73 5.26
N ALA A 114 18.96 -2.37 6.36
CA ALA A 114 17.88 -1.99 7.26
C ALA A 114 18.41 -1.87 8.70
N SER A 115 18.12 -0.75 9.37
CA SER A 115 18.61 -0.48 10.72
C SER A 115 17.84 -1.24 11.80
N LEU A 116 18.58 -1.82 12.74
CA LEU A 116 18.11 -2.52 13.93
C LEU A 116 18.71 -1.82 15.15
N THR A 117 17.89 -1.42 16.13
CA THR A 117 18.37 -0.73 17.32
C THR A 117 17.55 -1.09 18.55
N GLY A 118 18.22 -1.27 19.69
CA GLY A 118 17.58 -1.52 20.98
C GLY A 118 16.74 -2.80 21.00
N SER A 119 15.57 -2.70 21.65
CA SER A 119 14.58 -3.78 21.68
C SER A 119 13.37 -3.41 20.83
N SER A 120 12.86 -4.36 20.06
CA SER A 120 11.65 -4.20 19.25
C SER A 120 10.90 -5.51 19.16
N PRO A 121 9.54 -5.49 19.17
CA PRO A 121 8.75 -6.68 18.86
C PRO A 121 8.98 -7.13 17.42
N TRP A 122 8.39 -8.28 17.06
CA TRP A 122 8.35 -8.73 15.66
C TRP A 122 7.82 -7.62 14.76
N ARG A 123 8.60 -7.30 13.74
CA ARG A 123 8.23 -6.33 12.70
C ARG A 123 8.75 -6.81 11.37
N SER A 124 8.02 -6.48 10.31
CA SER A 124 8.48 -6.76 8.96
C SER A 124 9.66 -5.86 8.59
N PHE A 125 10.58 -6.38 7.80
CA PHE A 125 11.67 -5.63 7.19
C PHE A 125 11.78 -5.95 5.70
N ALA A 126 12.44 -5.05 4.96
CA ALA A 126 12.80 -5.26 3.57
C ALA A 126 14.22 -4.74 3.32
N LEU A 127 14.95 -5.47 2.48
CA LEU A 127 16.25 -5.10 1.94
C LEU A 127 16.08 -4.92 0.42
N PRO A 128 15.55 -3.77 -0.02
CA PRO A 128 15.27 -3.52 -1.43
C PRO A 128 16.54 -3.21 -2.20
N PHE A 129 16.60 -3.70 -3.44
CA PHE A 129 17.67 -3.38 -4.38
C PHE A 129 17.09 -3.03 -5.75
N GLU A 130 17.72 -2.04 -6.39
CA GLU A 130 17.40 -1.63 -7.75
C GLU A 130 18.68 -1.69 -8.59
N ALA A 131 18.74 -2.67 -9.46
CA ALA A 131 19.88 -2.95 -10.35
C ALA A 131 19.77 -2.22 -11.70
N THR A 132 19.03 -1.11 -11.76
CA THR A 132 18.89 -0.30 -12.98
C THR A 132 20.27 0.18 -13.44
N GLY A 133 20.74 -0.33 -14.59
CA GLY A 133 22.07 -0.04 -15.14
C GLY A 133 23.14 -1.09 -14.86
N ALA A 134 22.84 -2.15 -14.08
CA ALA A 134 23.75 -3.28 -13.91
C ALA A 134 23.81 -4.15 -15.18
N THR A 135 24.97 -4.75 -15.44
CA THR A 135 25.14 -5.69 -16.57
C THR A 135 24.73 -7.09 -16.14
N GLY A 136 23.43 -7.40 -16.29
CA GLY A 136 22.84 -8.71 -15.99
C GLY A 136 22.42 -8.90 -14.52
N PRO A 137 21.85 -10.07 -14.18
CA PRO A 137 21.35 -10.35 -12.83
C PRO A 137 22.48 -10.64 -11.84
N PRO A 138 22.21 -10.50 -10.52
CA PRO A 138 23.18 -10.87 -9.50
C PRO A 138 23.47 -12.37 -9.54
N GLN A 139 24.74 -12.73 -9.38
CA GLN A 139 25.21 -14.12 -9.31
C GLN A 139 25.12 -14.66 -7.88
N THR A 140 25.29 -13.80 -6.88
CA THR A 140 25.22 -14.18 -5.46
C THR A 140 24.45 -13.14 -4.68
N LEU A 141 23.59 -13.60 -3.77
CA LEU A 141 23.02 -12.78 -2.70
C LEU A 141 23.51 -13.27 -1.35
N VAL A 142 23.98 -12.36 -0.51
CA VAL A 142 24.42 -12.68 0.87
C VAL A 142 23.68 -11.78 1.85
N VAL A 143 22.91 -12.39 2.74
CA VAL A 143 22.26 -11.67 3.85
C VAL A 143 23.16 -11.75 5.07
N LYS A 144 23.48 -10.59 5.63
CA LYS A 144 24.35 -10.44 6.80
C LYS A 144 23.65 -9.67 7.90
N LEU A 145 24.01 -9.99 9.12
CA LEU A 145 23.68 -9.23 10.32
C LEU A 145 24.95 -8.58 10.86
N VAL A 146 24.93 -7.27 10.97
CA VAL A 146 26.01 -6.48 11.58
C VAL A 146 25.56 -6.07 12.97
N LEU A 147 26.23 -6.58 14.00
CA LEU A 147 26.01 -6.25 15.40
C LEU A 147 27.23 -5.49 15.92
N PRO A 148 27.12 -4.22 16.35
CA PRO A 148 28.28 -3.48 16.86
C PRO A 148 28.67 -3.88 18.30
N GLY A 149 27.78 -4.58 19.01
CA GLY A 149 27.99 -4.99 20.39
C GLY A 149 27.07 -6.15 20.78
N ARG A 150 26.63 -6.14 22.03
CA ARG A 150 25.77 -7.18 22.59
C ARG A 150 24.35 -7.09 22.07
N GLY A 151 23.64 -8.21 22.07
CA GLY A 151 22.21 -8.26 21.79
C GLY A 151 21.79 -9.56 21.14
N THR A 152 20.48 -9.75 21.09
CA THR A 152 19.85 -10.88 20.40
C THR A 152 18.99 -10.35 19.26
N VAL A 153 19.15 -10.94 18.08
CA VAL A 153 18.31 -10.67 16.92
C VAL A 153 17.66 -11.98 16.49
N HIS A 154 16.34 -11.97 16.39
CA HIS A 154 15.56 -13.07 15.85
C HIS A 154 15.11 -12.70 14.45
N VAL A 155 15.29 -13.61 13.50
CA VAL A 155 14.95 -13.42 12.09
C VAL A 155 13.94 -14.50 11.70
N GLY A 156 12.73 -14.08 11.34
CA GLY A 156 11.68 -14.95 10.82
C GLY A 156 11.99 -15.44 9.40
N PRO A 157 11.09 -16.21 8.78
CA PRO A 157 11.30 -16.73 7.43
C PRO A 157 11.57 -15.60 6.42
N LEU A 158 12.48 -15.87 5.48
CA LEU A 158 12.86 -14.91 4.46
C LEU A 158 12.17 -15.25 3.13
N ARG A 159 11.87 -14.23 2.34
CA ARG A 159 11.35 -14.38 0.99
C ARG A 159 12.14 -13.48 0.06
N LEU A 160 12.59 -14.06 -1.05
CA LEU A 160 13.11 -13.31 -2.17
C LEU A 160 11.95 -12.96 -3.10
N VAL A 161 11.74 -11.66 -3.30
CA VAL A 161 10.64 -11.14 -4.12
C VAL A 161 11.16 -10.23 -5.21
N GLU A 162 10.54 -10.31 -6.38
CA GLU A 162 10.75 -9.35 -7.47
C GLU A 162 9.56 -8.41 -7.62
N TYR A 163 9.82 -7.20 -8.10
CA TYR A 163 8.80 -6.19 -8.32
C TYR A 163 8.65 -5.89 -9.80
N THR A 164 7.41 -5.66 -10.23
CA THR A 164 7.13 -5.05 -11.53
C THR A 164 7.64 -3.61 -11.57
N GLU A 165 8.01 -3.10 -12.75
CA GLU A 165 8.64 -1.77 -12.93
C GLU A 165 7.89 -0.62 -12.24
N ASP A 166 6.57 -0.72 -12.10
CA ASP A 166 5.71 0.33 -11.53
C ASP A 166 5.68 0.39 -10.00
N VAL A 167 6.32 -0.57 -9.30
CA VAL A 167 6.21 -0.72 -7.84
C VAL A 167 7.58 -0.57 -7.17
N PRO A 168 7.73 0.34 -6.19
CA PRO A 168 8.97 0.46 -5.42
C PRO A 168 9.30 -0.85 -4.68
N PRO A 169 10.56 -1.30 -4.69
CA PRO A 169 10.98 -2.48 -3.95
C PRO A 169 10.83 -2.24 -2.44
N GLY A 170 10.39 -3.27 -1.71
CA GLY A 170 10.00 -3.19 -0.30
C GLY A 170 8.51 -2.90 -0.05
N THR A 171 7.70 -2.78 -1.12
CA THR A 171 6.24 -2.72 -0.98
C THR A 171 5.72 -4.09 -0.51
N ALA A 172 4.92 -4.11 0.58
CA ALA A 172 4.41 -5.34 1.17
C ALA A 172 3.62 -6.21 0.16
N SER A 173 3.81 -7.52 0.25
CA SER A 173 3.11 -8.53 -0.57
C SER A 173 1.59 -8.42 -0.43
N GLY A 174 0.87 -8.58 -1.54
CA GLY A 174 -0.60 -8.54 -1.59
C GLY A 174 -1.21 -7.19 -1.98
N ALA A 175 -0.40 -6.12 -2.15
CA ALA A 175 -0.88 -4.91 -2.81
C ALA A 175 -1.13 -5.16 -4.31
N TRP A 176 -2.31 -4.80 -4.79
CA TRP A 176 -2.66 -4.81 -6.21
C TRP A 176 -2.40 -3.49 -6.95
N TRP A 177 -1.93 -2.44 -6.26
CA TRP A 177 -1.39 -1.23 -6.88
C TRP A 177 -0.33 -0.56 -5.99
N GLY A 178 0.60 0.17 -6.61
CA GLY A 178 1.69 0.86 -5.92
C GLY A 178 1.38 2.29 -5.47
N PRO A 179 2.31 2.95 -4.73
CA PRO A 179 2.14 4.33 -4.25
C PRO A 179 1.93 5.37 -5.37
N ARG A 180 2.56 5.18 -6.53
CA ARG A 180 2.39 6.07 -7.69
C ARG A 180 0.96 6.01 -8.22
N THR A 181 0.43 4.80 -8.40
CA THR A 181 -0.96 4.57 -8.83
C THR A 181 -1.94 5.12 -7.81
N ALA A 182 -1.68 4.93 -6.52
CA ALA A 182 -2.47 5.52 -5.44
C ALA A 182 -2.52 7.06 -5.55
N GLY A 183 -1.38 7.70 -5.82
CA GLY A 183 -1.29 9.15 -6.05
C GLY A 183 -2.08 9.59 -7.29
N LEU A 184 -1.96 8.86 -8.40
CA LEU A 184 -2.71 9.16 -9.64
C LEU A 184 -4.21 9.00 -9.45
N VAL A 185 -4.66 7.90 -8.84
CA VAL A 185 -6.08 7.65 -8.55
C VAL A 185 -6.61 8.75 -7.62
N GLY A 186 -5.89 9.06 -6.54
CA GLY A 186 -6.25 10.13 -5.62
C GLY A 186 -6.36 11.49 -6.30
N GLY A 187 -5.38 11.83 -7.16
CA GLY A 187 -5.39 13.07 -7.94
C GLY A 187 -6.56 13.16 -8.90
N VAL A 188 -6.77 12.14 -9.74
CA VAL A 188 -7.87 12.12 -10.73
C VAL A 188 -9.24 12.16 -10.05
N VAL A 189 -9.45 11.32 -9.03
CA VAL A 189 -10.71 11.28 -8.29
C VAL A 189 -10.93 12.60 -7.56
N GLY A 190 -9.91 13.15 -6.90
CA GLY A 190 -9.98 14.44 -6.22
C GLY A 190 -10.34 15.59 -7.17
N SER A 191 -9.69 15.66 -8.34
CA SER A 191 -10.01 16.66 -9.36
C SER A 191 -11.43 16.52 -9.89
N LEU A 192 -11.90 15.29 -10.16
CA LEU A 192 -13.28 15.05 -10.59
C LEU A 192 -14.28 15.50 -9.54
N PHE A 193 -14.05 15.20 -8.25
CA PHE A 193 -14.91 15.63 -7.15
C PHE A 193 -14.93 17.16 -7.03
N GLY A 194 -13.78 17.82 -7.20
CA GLY A 194 -13.68 19.28 -7.24
C GLY A 194 -14.48 19.89 -8.40
N CYS A 195 -14.32 19.37 -9.61
CA CYS A 195 -15.05 19.83 -10.80
C CYS A 195 -16.56 19.62 -10.66
N LEU A 196 -17.00 18.45 -10.15
CA LEU A 196 -18.40 18.17 -9.89
C LEU A 196 -18.98 19.09 -8.82
N GLY A 197 -18.24 19.31 -7.72
CA GLY A 197 -18.62 20.27 -6.68
C GLY A 197 -18.80 21.68 -7.23
N GLY A 198 -17.88 22.14 -8.08
CA GLY A 198 -17.98 23.43 -8.78
C GLY A 198 -19.21 23.50 -9.70
N ALA A 199 -19.47 22.46 -10.50
CA ALA A 199 -20.64 22.38 -11.37
C ALA A 199 -21.96 22.40 -10.59
N ILE A 200 -22.04 21.66 -9.48
CA ILE A 200 -23.19 21.65 -8.57
C ILE A 200 -23.40 23.05 -7.98
N GLY A 201 -22.33 23.71 -7.51
CA GLY A 201 -22.37 25.07 -6.99
C GLY A 201 -22.90 26.08 -8.01
N LEU A 202 -22.42 26.01 -9.26
CA LEU A 202 -22.89 26.86 -10.36
C LEU A 202 -24.37 26.62 -10.70
N LEU A 203 -24.81 25.36 -10.80
CA LEU A 203 -26.21 25.02 -11.08
C LEU A 203 -27.13 25.47 -9.95
N ALA A 204 -26.72 25.29 -8.69
CA ALA A 204 -27.46 25.74 -7.53
C ALA A 204 -27.55 27.27 -7.47
N GLY A 205 -26.45 27.98 -7.75
CA GLY A 205 -26.42 29.44 -7.80
C GLY A 205 -27.31 30.03 -8.89
N ARG A 206 -27.44 29.37 -10.04
CA ARG A 206 -28.31 29.81 -11.15
C ARG A 206 -29.76 29.38 -11.00
N GLY A 207 -30.12 28.56 -10.00
CA GLY A 207 -31.48 28.07 -9.81
C GLY A 207 -32.03 27.25 -10.96
N LYS A 208 -31.14 26.61 -11.73
CA LYS A 208 -31.46 25.74 -12.88
C LYS A 208 -30.97 24.32 -12.60
N GLY A 209 -31.60 23.34 -13.27
CA GLY A 209 -31.10 21.96 -13.28
C GLY A 209 -31.13 21.23 -11.94
N ARG A 210 -32.13 21.47 -11.08
CA ARG A 210 -32.28 20.82 -9.76
C ARG A 210 -32.10 19.29 -9.83
N ALA A 211 -32.75 18.64 -10.79
CA ALA A 211 -32.65 17.19 -10.97
C ALA A 211 -31.23 16.73 -11.28
N LEU A 212 -30.51 17.46 -12.15
CA LEU A 212 -29.13 17.15 -12.51
C LEU A 212 -28.19 17.35 -11.31
N ALA A 213 -28.27 18.50 -10.62
CA ALA A 213 -27.44 18.78 -9.45
C ALA A 213 -27.66 17.75 -8.33
N MET A 214 -28.92 17.43 -8.02
CA MET A 214 -29.26 16.40 -7.03
C MET A 214 -28.84 15.00 -7.47
N GLY A 215 -28.91 14.70 -8.77
CA GLY A 215 -28.41 13.46 -9.36
C GLY A 215 -26.91 13.30 -9.19
N LEU A 216 -26.13 14.34 -9.49
CA LEU A 216 -24.67 14.35 -9.33
C LEU A 216 -24.26 14.15 -7.86
N VAL A 217 -24.91 14.85 -6.92
CA VAL A 217 -24.64 14.72 -5.48
C VAL A 217 -24.96 13.30 -4.99
N LYS A 218 -26.06 12.69 -5.43
CA LYS A 218 -26.40 11.29 -5.10
C LYS A 218 -25.42 10.30 -5.74
N GLY A 219 -24.96 10.57 -6.96
CA GLY A 219 -23.93 9.77 -7.62
C GLY A 219 -22.60 9.78 -6.85
N MET A 220 -22.16 10.96 -6.42
CA MET A 220 -20.97 11.12 -5.57
C MET A 220 -21.13 10.36 -4.25
N LEU A 221 -22.31 10.44 -3.60
CA LEU A 221 -22.62 9.69 -2.39
C LEU A 221 -22.53 8.17 -2.60
N GLY A 222 -23.09 7.67 -3.70
CA GLY A 222 -23.06 6.23 -4.03
C GLY A 222 -21.64 5.73 -4.31
N LEU A 223 -20.87 6.45 -5.12
CA LEU A 223 -19.47 6.12 -5.40
C LEU A 223 -18.60 6.20 -4.13
N GLY A 224 -18.82 7.22 -3.30
CA GLY A 224 -18.15 7.36 -2.00
C GLY A 224 -18.45 6.19 -1.07
N ALA A 225 -19.72 5.77 -0.98
CA ALA A 225 -20.10 4.62 -0.14
C ALA A 225 -19.45 3.32 -0.63
N ILE A 226 -19.43 3.07 -1.95
CA ILE A 226 -18.73 1.90 -2.53
C ILE A 226 -17.24 1.95 -2.20
N SER A 227 -16.58 3.07 -2.45
CA SER A 227 -15.15 3.25 -2.14
C SER A 227 -14.85 3.02 -0.66
N LEU A 228 -15.72 3.51 0.23
CA LEU A 228 -15.58 3.36 1.67
C LEU A 228 -15.66 1.88 2.07
N VAL A 229 -16.64 1.13 1.55
CA VAL A 229 -16.78 -0.31 1.82
C VAL A 229 -15.55 -1.06 1.33
N VAL A 230 -15.06 -0.79 0.12
CA VAL A 230 -13.84 -1.44 -0.40
C VAL A 230 -12.62 -1.09 0.46
N GLY A 231 -12.48 0.16 0.89
CA GLY A 231 -11.40 0.59 1.78
C GLY A 231 -11.43 -0.13 3.15
N VAL A 232 -12.62 -0.31 3.73
CA VAL A 232 -12.80 -1.05 4.99
C VAL A 232 -12.44 -2.52 4.80
N VAL A 233 -12.89 -3.16 3.72
CA VAL A 233 -12.50 -4.55 3.40
C VAL A 233 -10.99 -4.69 3.22
N ALA A 234 -10.34 -3.70 2.59
CA ALA A 234 -8.88 -3.70 2.44
C ALA A 234 -8.15 -3.65 3.79
N VAL A 235 -8.63 -2.86 4.76
CA VAL A 235 -8.07 -2.85 6.13
C VAL A 235 -8.20 -4.23 6.77
N PHE A 236 -9.35 -4.89 6.66
CA PHE A 236 -9.56 -6.23 7.23
C PHE A 236 -8.70 -7.32 6.58
N ARG A 237 -8.22 -7.09 5.35
CA ARG A 237 -7.28 -7.99 4.65
C ARG A 237 -5.82 -7.58 4.83
N SER A 238 -5.53 -6.71 5.80
CA SER A 238 -4.18 -6.22 6.09
C SER A 238 -3.47 -5.66 4.85
N GLN A 239 -4.24 -5.02 3.96
CA GLN A 239 -3.69 -4.44 2.74
C GLN A 239 -2.76 -3.26 3.05
N PRO A 240 -1.75 -2.96 2.20
CA PRO A 240 -0.81 -1.89 2.48
C PRO A 240 -1.45 -0.49 2.46
N TYR A 241 -0.80 0.49 3.12
CA TYR A 241 -1.29 1.88 3.25
C TYR A 241 -1.67 2.52 1.91
N ALA A 242 -0.88 2.27 0.86
CA ALA A 242 -1.15 2.78 -0.48
C ALA A 242 -2.50 2.31 -1.07
N VAL A 243 -3.06 1.20 -0.58
CA VAL A 243 -4.32 0.63 -1.05
C VAL A 243 -5.50 1.15 -0.25
N PHE A 244 -5.51 0.95 1.07
CA PHE A 244 -6.69 1.28 1.86
C PHE A 244 -6.86 2.79 2.07
N TYR A 245 -5.77 3.56 2.19
CA TYR A 245 -5.86 4.97 2.58
C TYR A 245 -6.59 5.84 1.54
N PRO A 246 -6.26 5.79 0.23
CA PRO A 246 -6.99 6.56 -0.77
C PRO A 246 -8.47 6.18 -0.85
N LEU A 247 -8.80 4.89 -0.68
CA LEU A 247 -10.17 4.38 -0.73
C LEU A 247 -11.00 4.84 0.46
N LEU A 248 -10.42 4.78 1.67
CA LEU A 248 -11.06 5.28 2.89
C LEU A 248 -11.22 6.79 2.85
N LEU A 249 -10.17 7.54 2.52
CA LEU A 249 -10.22 9.00 2.45
C LEU A 249 -11.24 9.47 1.41
N GLY A 250 -11.16 8.92 0.19
CA GLY A 250 -12.11 9.21 -0.88
C GLY A 250 -13.54 8.81 -0.52
N GLY A 251 -13.71 7.66 0.16
CA GLY A 251 -14.99 7.18 0.63
C GLY A 251 -15.61 8.07 1.71
N VAL A 252 -14.84 8.44 2.73
CA VAL A 252 -15.29 9.34 3.81
C VAL A 252 -15.64 10.72 3.25
N LEU A 253 -14.79 11.31 2.41
CA LEU A 253 -15.07 12.61 1.79
C LEU A 253 -16.27 12.52 0.85
N GLY A 254 -16.37 11.44 0.06
CA GLY A 254 -17.46 11.23 -0.88
C GLY A 254 -18.80 10.90 -0.24
N VAL A 255 -18.82 10.43 1.00
CA VAL A 255 -20.06 10.30 1.78
C VAL A 255 -20.35 11.58 2.58
N GLY A 256 -19.34 12.10 3.28
CA GLY A 256 -19.48 13.22 4.20
C GLY A 256 -19.88 14.52 3.50
N LEU A 257 -19.18 14.89 2.43
CA LEU A 257 -19.44 16.16 1.73
C LEU A 257 -20.84 16.18 1.10
N PRO A 258 -21.27 15.19 0.30
CA PRO A 258 -22.64 15.16 -0.22
C PRO A 258 -23.70 15.14 0.87
N SER A 259 -23.51 14.36 1.95
CA SER A 259 -24.47 14.27 3.04
C SER A 259 -24.73 15.63 3.70
N PHE A 260 -23.69 16.44 3.86
CA PHE A 260 -23.82 17.80 4.38
C PHE A 260 -24.39 18.79 3.35
N LEU A 261 -24.11 18.60 2.06
CA LEU A 261 -24.56 19.49 1.00
C LEU A 261 -26.03 19.29 0.60
N ILE A 262 -26.56 18.06 0.66
CA ILE A 262 -27.94 17.73 0.29
C ILE A 262 -28.98 18.63 0.96
N PRO A 263 -29.02 18.80 2.29
CA PRO A 263 -30.03 19.64 2.94
C PRO A 263 -29.92 21.10 2.51
N THR A 264 -28.69 21.60 2.40
CA THR A 264 -28.41 22.98 1.98
C THR A 264 -28.87 23.25 0.55
N LEU A 265 -28.58 22.32 -0.37
CA LEU A 265 -29.00 22.41 -1.77
C LEU A 265 -30.52 22.33 -1.91
N ARG A 266 -31.18 21.45 -1.17
CA ARG A 266 -32.65 21.35 -1.18
C ARG A 266 -33.30 22.68 -0.79
N ARG A 267 -32.87 23.25 0.35
CA ARG A 267 -33.37 24.56 0.83
C ARG A 267 -33.16 25.67 -0.20
N ARG A 268 -31.96 25.75 -0.80
CA ARG A 268 -31.64 26.74 -1.83
C ARG A 268 -32.56 26.64 -3.05
N TYR A 269 -32.82 25.43 -3.54
CA TYR A 269 -33.72 25.24 -4.68
C TYR A 269 -35.18 25.55 -4.31
N GLU A 270 -35.63 25.18 -3.12
CA GLU A 270 -36.98 25.49 -2.60
C GLU A 270 -37.19 27.01 -2.48
N GLU A 271 -36.23 27.75 -1.93
CA GLU A 271 -36.29 29.22 -1.85
C GLU A 271 -36.40 29.87 -3.24
N LEU A 272 -35.66 29.36 -4.22
CA LEU A 272 -35.70 29.88 -5.60
C LEU A 272 -37.03 29.56 -6.30
N GLU A 273 -37.62 28.40 -6.02
CA GLU A 273 -38.97 28.06 -6.50
C GLU A 273 -40.03 28.96 -5.86
N LEU A 274 -39.97 29.19 -4.54
CA LEU A 274 -40.87 30.11 -3.83
C LEU A 274 -40.77 31.55 -4.34
N ARG A 275 -39.56 32.05 -4.60
CA ARG A 275 -39.36 33.40 -5.20
C ARG A 275 -39.96 33.49 -6.59
N LYS A 276 -39.84 32.45 -7.42
CA LYS A 276 -40.46 32.40 -8.75
C LYS A 276 -41.98 32.40 -8.68
N MET A 277 -42.58 31.70 -7.70
CA MET A 277 -44.03 31.71 -7.47
C MET A 277 -44.51 33.12 -7.08
N LYS A 278 -43.89 33.73 -6.06
CA LYS A 278 -44.23 35.10 -5.62
C LYS A 278 -44.14 36.14 -6.74
N ALA A 279 -43.11 36.05 -7.58
CA ALA A 279 -42.95 36.97 -8.71
C ALA A 279 -44.07 36.80 -9.76
N ARG A 280 -44.52 35.56 -10.02
CA ARG A 280 -45.65 35.30 -10.93
C ARG A 280 -46.96 35.86 -10.37
N ASP A 281 -47.23 35.66 -9.10
CA ASP A 281 -48.45 36.17 -8.45
C ASP A 281 -48.52 37.71 -8.51
N LEU A 282 -47.39 38.40 -8.27
CA LEU A 282 -47.31 39.85 -8.39
C LEU A 282 -47.51 40.37 -9.82
N SER A 283 -47.02 39.65 -10.83
CA SER A 283 -47.23 39.99 -12.24
C SER A 283 -48.66 39.72 -12.72
N ALA A 284 -49.31 38.68 -12.20
CA ALA A 284 -50.71 38.36 -12.52
C ALA A 284 -51.68 39.38 -11.92
N GLY A 285 -51.39 39.90 -10.72
CA GLY A 285 -52.21 40.91 -10.05
C GLY A 285 -52.17 42.32 -10.67
N HIS A 286 -51.20 42.64 -11.53
CA HIS A 286 -51.14 43.90 -12.28
C HIS A 286 -51.83 43.84 -13.65
N SER A 287 -52.31 42.66 -14.06
CA SER A 287 -52.93 42.42 -15.37
C SER A 287 -54.46 42.29 -15.30
N ALA A 288 -55.05 42.56 -14.13
CA ALA A 288 -56.48 42.59 -13.86
C ALA A 288 -56.88 44.01 -13.43
#